data_AF-A0A4Q5UYB0-F1
#
_entry.id   AF-A0A4Q5UYB0-F1
#
_cell.length_a   1.000
_cell.length_b   1.000
_cell.length_c   1.000
_cell.angle_alpha   90.00
_cell.angle_beta   90.00
_cell.angle_gamma   90.00
#
_symmetry.space_group_name_H-M   'P 1'
#
loop_
_entity.id
_entity.type
_entity.pdbx_description
1 polymer ?
#
loop_
_entity_poly.entity_id
_entity_poly.type
_entity_poly.pdbx_seq_one_letter_code
_entity_poly.pdbx_strand_id
1 'polypeptide(L)'
;YKEAALGYASNLDGALHISRGWSNPYLVSFMESHDEERLMRENSLYGNQSNPSYNTRSLPVSLARMGLNAAFLFTMPGPKMVWQFGELGYDYSINYCQDGSINNGCRVDPKPIRWDFLQDANRKSLHDVYANILKLRSNPLFAETFTTGFIDRSLGGSFKWMTLNSAAGKLVVIGNFDVFAQTGSVSFPSAGTWYNYLNPPATFAATGGSQSFTLQPGEYRIYLNSAVVLPVSLLHFNGRSNGSSNLLSWAAENETNLSRYELQRSENGRDFTTIGTTNATGSRNYSYTDANITAALYFYRLKTVDIDGSYTYSAVVKLNGPVKNLQLTATPNPFGNVMRVNIASPAKETATLALTDLSGKIILQKNVTLLAGVNAIELEKLQSLAAGTYILNLMSATNKVSIRVIKSLE
;
A
#
# COMPACT_ATOMS: atom_id res chain seq x y z
N TYR A 1 -7.38 14.60 -20.28
CA TYR A 1 -6.63 13.63 -19.45
C TYR A 1 -6.52 12.24 -20.08
N LYS A 2 -7.57 11.68 -20.68
CA LYS A 2 -7.47 10.36 -21.34
C LYS A 2 -6.38 10.28 -22.42
N GLU A 3 -6.46 11.09 -23.46
CA GLU A 3 -5.44 11.11 -24.53
C GLU A 3 -4.02 11.36 -23.99
N ALA A 4 -3.89 12.28 -23.04
CA ALA A 4 -2.66 12.50 -22.28
C ALA A 4 -2.18 11.23 -21.56
N ALA A 5 -3.05 10.48 -20.88
CA ALA A 5 -2.69 9.20 -20.27
C ALA A 5 -2.18 8.19 -21.29
N LEU A 6 -2.82 8.11 -22.46
CA LEU A 6 -2.50 7.15 -23.52
C LEU A 6 -1.17 7.44 -24.24
N GLY A 7 -0.60 8.64 -24.11
CA GLY A 7 0.59 9.02 -24.87
C GLY A 7 0.29 9.76 -26.16
N TYR A 8 -0.87 10.41 -26.24
CA TYR A 8 -1.28 11.24 -27.37
C TYR A 8 -1.35 12.72 -26.98
N ALA A 9 -1.05 13.57 -27.97
CA ALA A 9 -1.15 15.02 -27.83
C ALA A 9 -2.58 15.41 -27.47
N SER A 10 -2.73 16.30 -26.49
CA SER A 10 -4.04 16.71 -25.99
C SER A 10 -3.98 18.05 -25.28
N ASN A 11 -5.10 18.52 -24.75
CA ASN A 11 -5.16 19.75 -23.96
C ASN A 11 -5.81 19.51 -22.59
N LEU A 12 -5.16 19.96 -21.52
CA LEU A 12 -5.66 19.85 -20.14
C LEU A 12 -6.38 21.13 -19.64
N ASP A 13 -6.47 22.18 -20.47
CA ASP A 13 -7.04 23.48 -20.06
C ASP A 13 -8.48 23.40 -19.57
N GLY A 14 -9.26 22.45 -20.09
CA GLY A 14 -10.67 22.23 -19.71
C GLY A 14 -10.90 21.91 -18.22
N ALA A 15 -9.84 21.59 -17.47
CA ALA A 15 -9.85 21.35 -16.03
C ALA A 15 -9.65 22.61 -15.18
N LEU A 16 -9.44 23.77 -15.80
CA LEU A 16 -9.29 25.05 -15.11
C LEU A 16 -10.57 25.88 -15.20
N HIS A 17 -10.95 26.51 -14.09
CA HIS A 17 -12.09 27.42 -14.01
C HIS A 17 -12.07 28.55 -15.06
N ILE A 18 -10.90 29.10 -15.35
CA ILE A 18 -10.71 30.16 -16.36
C ILE A 18 -11.03 29.71 -17.79
N SER A 19 -10.89 28.43 -18.13
CA SER A 19 -11.34 27.94 -19.45
C SER A 19 -12.86 27.87 -19.57
N ARG A 20 -13.56 27.96 -18.44
CA ARG A 20 -15.02 28.10 -18.34
C ARG A 20 -15.47 29.57 -18.23
N GLY A 21 -14.53 30.52 -18.26
CA GLY A 21 -14.81 31.95 -18.04
C GLY A 21 -15.13 32.30 -16.59
N TRP A 22 -14.82 31.43 -15.63
CA TRP A 22 -15.12 31.68 -14.22
C TRP A 22 -13.98 32.46 -13.55
N SER A 23 -14.33 33.43 -12.70
CA SER A 23 -13.35 34.22 -11.94
C SER A 23 -12.84 33.51 -10.68
N ASN A 24 -13.63 32.59 -10.13
CA ASN A 24 -13.29 31.84 -8.91
C ASN A 24 -12.94 30.38 -9.24
N PRO A 25 -11.91 29.79 -8.60
CA PRO A 25 -11.50 28.41 -8.82
C PRO A 25 -12.41 27.40 -8.11
N TYR A 26 -13.70 27.40 -8.44
CA TYR A 26 -14.69 26.47 -7.86
C TYR A 26 -15.00 25.27 -8.75
N LEU A 27 -14.36 25.17 -9.92
CA LEU A 27 -14.53 24.03 -10.81
C LEU A 27 -14.01 22.75 -10.16
N VAL A 28 -14.90 21.78 -9.94
CA VAL A 28 -14.53 20.42 -9.57
C VAL A 28 -14.00 19.73 -10.82
N SER A 29 -12.69 19.55 -10.88
CA SER A 29 -12.02 18.88 -12.00
C SER A 29 -11.60 17.46 -11.63
N PHE A 30 -11.63 16.58 -12.62
CA PHE A 30 -11.28 15.17 -12.49
C PHE A 30 -10.69 14.64 -13.79
N MET A 31 -9.93 13.55 -13.70
CA MET A 31 -9.42 12.82 -14.86
C MET A 31 -10.19 11.53 -15.15
N GLU A 32 -10.97 11.07 -14.18
CA GLU A 32 -11.78 9.85 -14.23
C GLU A 32 -13.03 10.03 -13.33
N SER A 33 -14.15 9.43 -13.72
CA SER A 33 -15.40 9.35 -12.93
C SER A 33 -16.03 7.96 -13.10
N HIS A 34 -17.25 7.78 -12.60
CA HIS A 34 -18.02 6.53 -12.76
C HIS A 34 -18.64 6.35 -14.15
N ASP A 35 -18.76 7.42 -14.93
CA ASP A 35 -19.52 7.44 -16.18
C ASP A 35 -18.71 6.92 -17.37
N GLU A 36 -17.41 7.22 -17.38
CA GLU A 36 -16.47 6.90 -18.45
C GLU A 36 -15.56 5.72 -18.08
N GLU A 37 -14.96 5.09 -19.10
CA GLU A 37 -14.02 3.98 -18.87
C GLU A 37 -12.77 4.45 -18.14
N ARG A 38 -12.24 3.56 -17.31
CA ARG A 38 -11.10 3.86 -16.44
C ARG A 38 -9.85 4.09 -17.26
N LEU A 39 -9.05 5.09 -16.89
CA LEU A 39 -7.84 5.46 -17.62
C LEU A 39 -6.82 4.33 -17.69
N MET A 40 -6.73 3.51 -16.64
CA MET A 40 -5.83 2.34 -16.64
C MET A 40 -6.32 1.24 -17.57
N ARG A 41 -7.65 1.06 -17.69
CA ARG A 41 -8.25 0.16 -18.67
C ARG A 41 -8.00 0.67 -20.09
N GLU A 42 -8.25 1.96 -20.33
CA GLU A 42 -8.00 2.61 -21.61
C GLU A 42 -6.52 2.51 -22.01
N ASN A 43 -5.58 2.73 -21.08
CA ASN A 43 -4.14 2.55 -21.31
C ASN A 43 -3.82 1.12 -21.78
N SER A 44 -4.36 0.10 -21.10
CA SER A 44 -4.09 -1.30 -21.46
C SER A 44 -4.58 -1.66 -22.88
N LEU A 45 -5.64 -1.00 -23.36
CA LEU A 45 -6.28 -1.30 -24.65
C LEU A 45 -5.76 -0.44 -25.80
N TYR A 46 -5.54 0.85 -25.54
CA TYR A 46 -5.33 1.87 -26.57
C TYR A 46 -4.10 2.73 -26.35
N GLY A 47 -3.29 2.45 -25.32
CA GLY A 47 -2.05 3.16 -25.08
C GLY A 47 -1.15 3.17 -26.32
N ASN A 48 -0.51 4.31 -26.55
CA ASN A 48 0.45 4.53 -27.62
C ASN A 48 1.68 3.62 -27.46
N GLN A 49 2.00 2.87 -28.52
CA GLN A 49 3.11 1.91 -28.58
C GLN A 49 4.14 2.29 -29.65
N SER A 50 4.14 3.53 -30.15
CA SER A 50 5.06 3.96 -31.21
C SER A 50 6.53 4.00 -30.78
N ASN A 51 6.79 4.05 -29.46
CA ASN A 51 8.13 3.86 -28.90
C ASN A 51 8.23 2.48 -28.21
N PRO A 52 8.95 1.50 -28.78
CA PRO A 52 9.13 0.18 -28.17
C PRO A 52 9.78 0.20 -26.78
N SER A 53 10.61 1.21 -26.48
CA SER A 53 11.26 1.38 -25.17
C SER A 53 10.37 2.00 -24.10
N TYR A 54 9.20 2.51 -24.48
CA TYR A 54 8.25 3.16 -23.57
C TYR A 54 6.81 2.74 -23.90
N ASN A 55 6.48 1.49 -23.55
CA ASN A 55 5.18 0.91 -23.82
C ASN A 55 4.14 1.38 -22.78
N THR A 56 3.28 2.33 -23.17
CA THR A 56 2.22 2.88 -22.33
C THR A 56 1.11 1.90 -21.95
N ARG A 57 1.07 0.70 -22.53
CA ARG A 57 0.12 -0.36 -22.13
C ARG A 57 0.63 -1.22 -20.98
N SER A 58 1.94 -1.19 -20.72
CA SER A 58 2.54 -1.96 -19.63
C SER A 58 2.13 -1.37 -18.28
N LEU A 59 1.79 -2.23 -17.32
CA LEU A 59 1.28 -1.78 -16.01
C LEU A 59 2.21 -0.75 -15.33
N PRO A 60 3.55 -0.95 -15.23
CA PRO A 60 4.42 0.03 -14.59
C PRO A 60 4.42 1.39 -15.29
N VAL A 61 4.42 1.41 -16.62
CA VAL A 61 4.41 2.66 -17.40
C VAL A 61 3.05 3.35 -17.30
N SER A 62 1.95 2.61 -17.45
CA SER A 62 0.58 3.13 -17.27
C SER A 62 0.41 3.81 -15.91
N LEU A 63 0.87 3.17 -14.83
CA LEU A 63 0.81 3.71 -13.47
C LEU A 63 1.67 4.98 -13.34
N ALA A 64 2.90 4.97 -13.85
CA ALA A 64 3.75 6.17 -13.85
C ALA A 64 3.08 7.35 -14.58
N ARG A 65 2.35 7.09 -15.66
CA ARG A 65 1.59 8.09 -16.42
C ARG A 65 0.34 8.59 -15.67
N MET A 66 -0.28 7.76 -14.83
CA MET A 66 -1.30 8.24 -13.88
C MET A 66 -0.69 9.22 -12.88
N GLY A 67 0.55 8.98 -12.42
CA GLY A 67 1.31 9.93 -11.60
C GLY A 67 1.54 11.26 -12.30
N LEU A 68 1.92 11.24 -13.58
CA LEU A 68 2.04 12.44 -14.42
C LEU A 68 0.71 13.20 -14.55
N ASN A 69 -0.40 12.49 -14.85
CA ASN A 69 -1.73 13.10 -14.89
C ASN A 69 -2.11 13.75 -13.54
N ALA A 70 -1.86 13.05 -12.44
CA ALA A 70 -2.13 13.52 -11.09
C ALA A 70 -1.29 14.73 -10.70
N ALA A 71 -0.01 14.76 -11.11
CA ALA A 71 0.86 15.92 -10.92
C ALA A 71 0.22 17.18 -11.50
N PHE A 72 -0.36 17.11 -12.69
CA PHE A 72 -1.09 18.24 -13.28
C PHE A 72 -2.46 18.46 -12.63
N LEU A 73 -3.28 17.43 -12.48
CA LEU A 73 -4.63 17.58 -11.93
C LEU A 73 -4.61 18.15 -10.51
N PHE A 74 -3.86 17.54 -9.60
CA PHE A 74 -3.91 17.90 -8.18
C PHE A 74 -3.13 19.16 -7.83
N THR A 75 -2.27 19.67 -8.71
CA THR A 75 -1.65 20.98 -8.48
C THR A 75 -2.39 22.13 -9.16
N MET A 76 -3.42 21.88 -9.97
CA MET A 76 -4.30 22.93 -10.48
C MET A 76 -5.16 23.56 -9.35
N PRO A 77 -5.48 24.86 -9.44
CA PRO A 77 -6.37 25.51 -8.48
C PRO A 77 -7.78 24.92 -8.46
N GLY A 78 -8.44 25.02 -7.32
CA GLY A 78 -9.83 24.61 -7.10
C GLY A 78 -10.01 23.17 -6.66
N PRO A 79 -11.26 22.76 -6.37
CA PRO A 79 -11.55 21.42 -5.87
C PRO A 79 -11.21 20.32 -6.90
N LYS A 80 -10.88 19.13 -6.38
CA LYS A 80 -10.45 17.97 -7.18
C LYS A 80 -11.22 16.75 -6.71
N MET A 81 -11.66 15.93 -7.65
CA MET A 81 -12.29 14.65 -7.36
C MET A 81 -11.34 13.51 -7.71
N VAL A 82 -11.25 12.54 -6.80
CA VAL A 82 -10.62 11.24 -7.03
C VAL A 82 -11.73 10.20 -7.08
N TRP A 83 -11.75 9.40 -8.12
CA TRP A 83 -12.64 8.25 -8.20
C TRP A 83 -12.02 7.05 -7.48
N GLN A 84 -12.84 6.25 -6.80
CA GLN A 84 -12.36 5.19 -5.90
C GLN A 84 -11.33 4.26 -6.57
N PHE A 85 -10.23 3.98 -5.86
CA PHE A 85 -9.08 3.21 -6.34
C PHE A 85 -8.29 3.81 -7.51
N GLY A 86 -8.63 5.02 -7.99
CA GLY A 86 -7.83 5.73 -9.00
C GLY A 86 -6.40 6.03 -8.52
N GLU A 87 -6.20 6.17 -7.22
CA GLU A 87 -4.91 6.30 -6.54
C GLU A 87 -4.07 5.02 -6.53
N LEU A 88 -4.66 3.88 -6.87
CA LEU A 88 -3.98 2.59 -7.02
C LEU A 88 -4.01 2.08 -8.47
N GLY A 89 -4.47 2.92 -9.40
CA GLY A 89 -4.53 2.61 -10.82
C GLY A 89 -5.52 1.48 -11.16
N TYR A 90 -6.75 1.57 -10.67
CA TYR A 90 -7.76 0.55 -10.89
C TYR A 90 -8.07 0.30 -12.38
N ASP A 91 -7.92 -0.95 -12.82
CA ASP A 91 -7.82 -1.35 -14.23
C ASP A 91 -8.92 -2.30 -14.71
N TYR A 92 -9.88 -2.63 -13.84
CA TYR A 92 -11.07 -3.36 -14.26
C TYR A 92 -11.94 -2.46 -15.13
N SER A 93 -12.70 -3.04 -16.06
CA SER A 93 -13.66 -2.27 -16.85
C SER A 93 -14.84 -1.80 -16.00
N ILE A 94 -15.42 -0.65 -16.33
CA ILE A 94 -16.72 -0.22 -15.80
C ILE A 94 -17.84 -1.22 -16.13
N ASN A 95 -17.65 -2.05 -17.15
CA ASN A 95 -18.56 -3.11 -17.61
C ASN A 95 -18.13 -4.51 -17.11
N TYR A 96 -17.27 -4.60 -16.09
CA TYR A 96 -16.86 -5.88 -15.52
C TYR A 96 -18.00 -6.56 -14.75
N CYS A 97 -18.25 -7.82 -15.09
CA CYS A 97 -19.26 -8.68 -14.51
C CYS A 97 -18.70 -9.51 -13.34
N GLN A 98 -19.56 -9.97 -12.43
CA GLN A 98 -19.13 -10.77 -11.27
C GLN A 98 -18.57 -12.15 -11.64
N ASP A 99 -18.93 -12.67 -12.82
CA ASP A 99 -18.40 -13.93 -13.37
C ASP A 99 -17.03 -13.77 -14.05
N GLY A 100 -16.47 -12.55 -14.05
CA GLY A 100 -15.19 -12.22 -14.65
C GLY A 100 -15.26 -11.77 -16.12
N SER A 101 -16.43 -11.82 -16.75
CA SER A 101 -16.62 -11.34 -18.12
C SER A 101 -16.72 -9.80 -18.21
N ILE A 102 -16.74 -9.27 -19.43
CA ILE A 102 -16.95 -7.83 -19.69
C ILE A 102 -18.16 -7.69 -20.60
N ASN A 103 -19.22 -7.05 -20.08
CA ASN A 103 -20.48 -6.88 -20.78
C ASN A 103 -21.14 -5.55 -20.40
N ASN A 104 -21.70 -4.82 -21.37
CA ASN A 104 -22.39 -3.56 -21.13
C ASN A 104 -23.54 -3.66 -20.12
N GLY A 105 -24.18 -4.84 -19.98
CA GLY A 105 -25.20 -5.10 -18.97
C GLY A 105 -24.69 -5.06 -17.53
N CYS A 106 -23.38 -5.21 -17.32
CA CYS A 106 -22.75 -5.26 -15.99
C CYS A 106 -22.30 -3.88 -15.50
N ARG A 107 -22.78 -2.78 -16.08
CA ARG A 107 -22.36 -1.42 -15.70
C ARG A 107 -22.59 -1.15 -14.20
N VAL A 108 -23.73 -1.58 -13.68
CA VAL A 108 -24.14 -1.39 -12.28
C VAL A 108 -23.72 -2.54 -11.36
N ASP A 109 -23.08 -3.58 -11.90
CA ASP A 109 -22.64 -4.72 -11.10
C ASP A 109 -21.54 -4.32 -10.11
N PRO A 110 -21.48 -4.97 -8.93
CA PRO A 110 -20.38 -4.79 -8.00
C PRO A 110 -19.02 -5.06 -8.66
N LYS A 111 -18.09 -4.11 -8.53
CA LYS A 111 -16.71 -4.25 -9.02
C LYS A 111 -15.80 -4.75 -7.88
N PRO A 112 -14.77 -5.58 -8.15
CA PRO A 112 -13.92 -6.14 -7.10
C PRO A 112 -13.23 -5.07 -6.23
N ILE A 113 -13.28 -5.22 -4.91
CA ILE A 113 -12.55 -4.35 -3.98
C ILE A 113 -11.09 -4.85 -3.91
N ARG A 114 -10.12 -4.02 -4.34
CA ARG A 114 -8.72 -4.43 -4.54
C ARG A 114 -7.75 -3.80 -3.53
N TRP A 115 -7.96 -4.09 -2.23
CA TRP A 115 -7.02 -3.64 -1.19
C TRP A 115 -5.62 -4.26 -1.32
N ASP A 116 -5.54 -5.44 -1.95
CA ASP A 116 -4.28 -6.11 -2.27
C ASP A 116 -3.39 -5.32 -3.25
N PHE A 117 -3.95 -4.34 -3.99
CA PHE A 117 -3.14 -3.44 -4.83
C PHE A 117 -2.08 -2.66 -4.06
N LEU A 118 -2.27 -2.41 -2.76
CA LEU A 118 -1.25 -1.76 -1.93
C LEU A 118 0.02 -2.62 -1.73
N GLN A 119 -0.04 -3.92 -2.04
CA GLN A 119 1.11 -4.83 -1.97
C GLN A 119 1.94 -4.82 -3.26
N ASP A 120 1.40 -4.30 -4.36
CA ASP A 120 2.14 -4.10 -5.61
C ASP A 120 2.97 -2.81 -5.52
N ALA A 121 4.28 -2.93 -5.71
CA ALA A 121 5.20 -1.80 -5.55
C ALA A 121 4.92 -0.63 -6.51
N ASN A 122 4.47 -0.90 -7.75
CA ASN A 122 4.17 0.15 -8.72
C ASN A 122 2.88 0.89 -8.35
N ARG A 123 1.86 0.16 -7.90
CA ARG A 123 0.59 0.74 -7.46
C ARG A 123 0.76 1.52 -6.15
N LYS A 124 1.55 1.00 -5.22
CA LYS A 124 1.94 1.73 -4.00
C LYS A 124 2.69 3.01 -4.32
N SER A 125 3.60 2.98 -5.30
CA SER A 125 4.31 4.18 -5.79
C SER A 125 3.33 5.23 -6.34
N LEU A 126 2.34 4.83 -7.14
CA LEU A 126 1.28 5.75 -7.61
C LEU A 126 0.49 6.37 -6.44
N HIS A 127 0.08 5.54 -5.48
CA HIS A 127 -0.60 6.00 -4.28
C HIS A 127 0.23 7.05 -3.53
N ASP A 128 1.53 6.82 -3.37
CA ASP A 128 2.43 7.74 -2.66
C ASP A 128 2.59 9.06 -3.40
N VAL A 129 2.64 9.04 -4.74
CA VAL A 129 2.61 10.26 -5.55
C VAL A 129 1.33 11.05 -5.27
N TYR A 130 0.16 10.41 -5.28
CA TYR A 130 -1.12 11.08 -5.01
C TYR A 130 -1.14 11.66 -3.60
N ALA A 131 -0.79 10.85 -2.60
CA ALA A 131 -0.77 11.26 -1.21
C ALA A 131 0.16 12.46 -0.99
N ASN A 132 1.37 12.44 -1.56
CA ASN A 132 2.34 13.52 -1.43
C ASN A 132 1.84 14.82 -2.06
N ILE A 133 1.24 14.78 -3.25
CA ILE A 133 0.70 15.99 -3.89
C ILE A 133 -0.52 16.51 -3.12
N LEU A 134 -1.41 15.63 -2.64
CA LEU A 134 -2.55 16.05 -1.83
C LEU A 134 -2.12 16.64 -0.48
N LYS A 135 -1.03 16.15 0.12
CA LYS A 135 -0.44 16.73 1.34
C LYS A 135 0.20 18.11 1.07
N LEU A 136 0.76 18.33 -0.12
CA LEU A 136 1.21 19.66 -0.54
C LEU A 136 0.02 20.64 -0.60
N ARG A 137 -1.15 20.20 -1.04
CA ARG A 137 -2.35 21.05 -1.11
C ARG A 137 -2.82 21.56 0.24
N SER A 138 -2.58 20.80 1.31
CA SER A 138 -2.88 21.21 2.68
C SER A 138 -1.70 21.85 3.40
N ASN A 139 -0.52 21.97 2.76
CA ASN A 139 0.65 22.57 3.37
C ASN A 139 0.44 24.09 3.54
N PRO A 140 0.65 24.67 4.74
CA PRO A 140 0.40 26.09 4.99
C PRO A 140 1.14 27.06 4.07
N LEU A 141 2.32 26.70 3.57
CA LEU A 141 3.10 27.54 2.66
C LEU A 141 2.53 27.57 1.23
N PHE A 142 1.71 26.59 0.84
CA PHE A 142 1.23 26.43 -0.53
C PHE A 142 -0.30 26.32 -0.64
N ALA A 143 -1.02 26.17 0.48
CA ALA A 143 -2.47 25.99 0.49
C ALA A 143 -3.21 27.12 -0.25
N GLU A 144 -2.78 28.38 -0.04
CA GLU A 144 -3.34 29.54 -0.73
C GLU A 144 -3.21 29.40 -2.25
N THR A 145 -2.06 28.91 -2.73
CA THR A 145 -1.74 28.74 -4.16
C THR A 145 -2.78 27.90 -4.89
N PHE A 146 -3.37 26.89 -4.24
CA PHE A 146 -4.41 26.04 -4.82
C PHE A 146 -5.83 26.61 -4.72
N THR A 147 -5.99 27.73 -4.00
CA THR A 147 -7.28 28.44 -3.83
C THR A 147 -7.32 29.77 -4.58
N THR A 148 -6.18 30.28 -5.03
CA THR A 148 -6.09 31.47 -5.89
C THR A 148 -6.27 31.12 -7.37
N GLY A 149 -6.66 32.10 -8.19
CA GLY A 149 -6.73 31.99 -9.65
C GLY A 149 -5.40 32.28 -10.38
N PHE A 150 -4.29 32.49 -9.66
CA PHE A 150 -3.02 32.92 -10.26
C PHE A 150 -2.27 31.75 -10.91
N ILE A 151 -2.59 31.51 -12.19
CA ILE A 151 -1.97 30.46 -13.01
C ILE A 151 -1.52 31.00 -14.37
N ASP A 152 -0.27 30.73 -14.73
CA ASP A 152 0.27 30.82 -16.09
C ASP A 152 0.57 29.41 -16.60
N ARG A 153 0.41 29.12 -17.89
CA ARG A 153 0.43 27.73 -18.38
C ARG A 153 0.61 27.55 -19.88
N SER A 154 1.12 26.38 -20.24
CA SER A 154 0.97 25.75 -21.55
C SER A 154 0.49 24.30 -21.36
N LEU A 155 -0.79 24.05 -21.60
CA LEU A 155 -1.43 22.75 -21.36
C LEU A 155 -1.81 21.99 -22.63
N GLY A 156 -1.51 22.53 -23.81
CA GLY A 156 -1.66 21.86 -25.11
C GLY A 156 -0.47 20.94 -25.44
N GLY A 157 -0.54 20.21 -26.57
CA GLY A 157 0.59 19.41 -27.08
C GLY A 157 1.04 18.25 -26.17
N SER A 158 2.32 17.88 -26.25
CA SER A 158 2.92 16.81 -25.44
C SER A 158 3.79 17.31 -24.29
N PHE A 159 4.58 18.38 -24.47
CA PHE A 159 5.28 19.05 -23.38
C PHE A 159 4.34 20.07 -22.73
N LYS A 160 4.03 19.87 -21.44
CA LYS A 160 3.12 20.74 -20.70
C LYS A 160 3.83 21.38 -19.53
N TRP A 161 3.42 22.58 -19.19
CA TRP A 161 3.84 23.24 -17.97
C TRP A 161 2.74 24.13 -17.42
N MET A 162 2.81 24.39 -16.12
CA MET A 162 2.05 25.44 -15.48
C MET A 162 2.78 25.98 -14.27
N THR A 163 2.49 27.24 -13.97
CA THR A 163 3.09 28.02 -12.91
C THR A 163 1.97 28.61 -12.08
N LEU A 164 2.00 28.36 -10.77
CA LEU A 164 1.12 29.03 -9.84
C LEU A 164 1.94 29.99 -8.99
N ASN A 165 1.44 31.20 -8.83
CA ASN A 165 2.17 32.31 -8.22
C ASN A 165 1.28 33.07 -7.25
N SER A 166 1.28 32.65 -5.98
CA SER A 166 0.58 33.36 -4.90
C SER A 166 1.59 34.08 -4.01
N ALA A 167 1.07 34.88 -3.06
CA ALA A 167 1.89 35.52 -2.04
C ALA A 167 2.48 34.50 -1.05
N ALA A 168 1.71 33.45 -0.70
CA ALA A 168 2.19 32.39 0.20
C ALA A 168 3.27 31.51 -0.41
N GLY A 169 3.10 31.09 -1.68
CA GLY A 169 3.97 30.08 -2.28
C GLY A 169 3.85 30.01 -3.79
N LYS A 170 4.94 29.62 -4.44
CA LYS A 170 5.04 29.52 -5.89
C LYS A 170 5.46 28.13 -6.29
N LEU A 171 4.79 27.57 -7.29
CA LEU A 171 5.11 26.24 -7.80
C LEU A 171 5.10 26.21 -9.32
N VAL A 172 5.98 25.39 -9.89
CA VAL A 172 6.07 25.13 -11.33
C VAL A 172 5.95 23.63 -11.55
N VAL A 173 5.02 23.21 -12.39
CA VAL A 173 4.87 21.81 -12.81
C VAL A 173 5.22 21.71 -14.28
N ILE A 174 6.08 20.75 -14.61
CA ILE A 174 6.46 20.43 -15.99
C ILE A 174 6.27 18.93 -16.22
N GLY A 175 5.91 18.54 -17.43
CA GLY A 175 5.76 17.13 -17.77
C GLY A 175 5.75 16.83 -19.26
N ASN A 176 6.26 15.66 -19.60
CA ASN A 176 6.27 15.12 -20.94
C ASN A 176 5.23 14.01 -21.10
N PHE A 177 4.15 14.33 -21.80
CA PHE A 177 3.07 13.39 -22.12
C PHE A 177 3.33 12.59 -23.40
N ASP A 178 4.42 12.84 -24.11
CA ASP A 178 4.80 12.06 -25.27
C ASP A 178 5.35 10.68 -24.88
N VAL A 179 5.56 9.83 -25.89
CA VAL A 179 6.32 8.59 -25.76
C VAL A 179 7.78 8.75 -26.21
N PHE A 180 8.17 9.94 -26.69
CA PHE A 180 9.55 10.34 -26.99
C PHE A 180 10.02 11.50 -26.10
N ALA A 181 11.33 11.74 -26.03
CA ALA A 181 11.88 12.87 -25.30
C ALA A 181 11.36 14.19 -25.91
N GLN A 182 11.03 15.15 -25.05
CA GLN A 182 10.55 16.47 -25.45
C GLN A 182 11.39 17.56 -24.82
N THR A 183 11.63 18.63 -25.59
CA THR A 183 12.29 19.84 -25.10
C THR A 183 11.31 21.00 -25.13
N GLY A 184 11.17 21.70 -24.01
CA GLY A 184 10.32 22.88 -23.88
C GLY A 184 10.98 23.96 -23.06
N SER A 185 10.50 25.19 -23.22
CA SER A 185 10.98 26.35 -22.47
C SER A 185 9.96 26.75 -21.41
N VAL A 186 10.44 26.99 -20.19
CA VAL A 186 9.59 27.31 -19.03
C VAL A 186 10.20 28.47 -18.26
N SER A 187 9.39 29.47 -17.92
CA SER A 187 9.78 30.60 -17.08
C SER A 187 9.36 30.35 -15.63
N PHE A 188 10.28 30.61 -14.70
CA PHE A 188 9.99 30.55 -13.27
C PHE A 188 9.60 31.94 -12.76
N PRO A 189 8.66 32.07 -11.80
CA PRO A 189 8.23 33.37 -11.26
C PRO A 189 9.32 34.23 -10.62
N SER A 190 10.45 33.64 -10.23
CA SER A 190 11.56 34.34 -9.60
C SER A 190 12.84 33.54 -9.74
N ALA A 191 13.96 34.25 -9.82
CA ALA A 191 15.28 33.65 -9.71
C ALA A 191 15.49 33.02 -8.31
N GLY A 192 16.41 32.06 -8.21
CA GLY A 192 16.80 31.42 -6.95
C GLY A 192 16.73 29.90 -7.02
N THR A 193 16.87 29.26 -5.85
CA THR A 193 16.84 27.81 -5.72
C THR A 193 15.39 27.32 -5.62
N TRP A 194 15.02 26.40 -6.50
CA TRP A 194 13.75 25.71 -6.50
C TRP A 194 13.94 24.23 -6.17
N TYR A 195 13.00 23.65 -5.44
CA TYR A 195 13.10 22.30 -4.89
C TYR A 195 12.18 21.35 -5.64
N ASN A 196 12.70 20.23 -6.16
CA ASN A 196 11.88 19.21 -6.78
C ASN A 196 11.16 18.39 -5.69
N TYR A 197 9.89 18.70 -5.49
CA TYR A 197 9.09 18.19 -4.37
C TYR A 197 8.96 16.67 -4.36
N LEU A 198 8.86 16.03 -5.52
CA LEU A 198 8.70 14.59 -5.63
C LEU A 198 10.02 13.82 -5.73
N ASN A 199 11.16 14.53 -5.76
CA ASN A 199 12.49 13.93 -5.78
C ASN A 199 13.47 14.72 -4.89
N PRO A 200 13.22 14.83 -3.57
CA PRO A 200 14.16 15.49 -2.66
C PRO A 200 15.48 14.69 -2.55
N PRO A 201 16.64 15.34 -2.37
CA PRO A 201 16.85 16.78 -2.19
C PRO A 201 17.13 17.52 -3.52
N ALA A 202 16.70 17.01 -4.67
CA ALA A 202 17.05 17.61 -5.96
C ALA A 202 16.54 19.05 -6.06
N THR A 203 17.42 19.94 -6.53
CA THR A 203 17.13 21.36 -6.70
C THR A 203 17.37 21.83 -8.13
N PHE A 204 16.88 23.01 -8.46
CA PHE A 204 17.07 23.70 -9.72
C PHE A 204 17.35 25.18 -9.47
N ALA A 205 18.41 25.71 -10.10
CA ALA A 205 18.71 27.14 -10.05
C ALA A 205 17.95 27.88 -11.15
N ALA A 206 16.85 28.52 -10.78
CA ALA A 206 16.04 29.31 -11.69
C ALA A 206 16.64 30.71 -11.89
N THR A 207 16.53 31.24 -13.10
CA THR A 207 16.97 32.61 -13.45
C THR A 207 15.84 33.63 -13.36
N GLY A 208 14.60 33.19 -13.13
CA GLY A 208 13.40 34.03 -13.23
C GLY A 208 12.98 34.35 -14.67
N GLY A 209 13.73 33.87 -15.66
CA GLY A 209 13.40 33.94 -17.09
C GLY A 209 13.16 32.56 -17.69
N SER A 210 12.94 32.53 -19.01
CA SER A 210 12.73 31.30 -19.76
C SER A 210 14.00 30.43 -19.78
N GLN A 211 13.87 29.18 -19.32
CA GLN A 211 14.93 28.17 -19.34
C GLN A 211 14.47 26.91 -20.07
N SER A 212 15.38 26.24 -20.78
CA SER A 212 15.09 25.03 -21.55
C SER A 212 15.14 23.78 -20.67
N PHE A 213 14.18 22.88 -20.87
CA PHE A 213 14.07 21.59 -20.19
C PHE A 213 13.89 20.48 -21.22
N THR A 214 14.77 19.49 -21.20
CA THR A 214 14.55 18.21 -21.88
C THR A 214 14.03 17.20 -20.87
N LEU A 215 12.90 16.58 -21.18
CA LEU A 215 12.24 15.58 -20.35
C LEU A 215 12.13 14.25 -21.12
N GLN A 216 12.44 13.15 -20.45
CA GLN A 216 12.24 11.80 -21.00
C GLN A 216 10.75 11.44 -21.05
N PRO A 217 10.34 10.41 -21.82
CA PRO A 217 8.94 9.99 -21.92
C PRO A 217 8.29 9.78 -20.54
N GLY A 218 7.15 10.44 -20.30
CA GLY A 218 6.42 10.36 -19.03
C GLY A 218 7.08 11.03 -17.83
N GLU A 219 8.22 11.69 -18.00
CA GLU A 219 8.88 12.41 -16.92
C GLU A 219 8.07 13.66 -16.53
N TYR A 220 8.01 13.93 -15.23
CA TYR A 220 7.43 15.15 -14.68
C TYR A 220 8.17 15.61 -13.43
N ARG A 221 8.05 16.91 -13.14
CA ARG A 221 8.67 17.53 -11.98
C ARG A 221 7.72 18.57 -11.40
N ILE A 222 7.70 18.68 -10.07
CA ILE A 222 6.98 19.72 -9.33
C ILE A 222 8.03 20.50 -8.56
N TYR A 223 8.28 21.74 -8.98
CA TYR A 223 9.24 22.63 -8.34
C TYR A 223 8.53 23.58 -7.39
N LEU A 224 9.07 23.75 -6.19
CA LEU A 224 8.60 24.68 -5.17
C LEU A 224 9.64 25.76 -4.89
N ASN A 225 9.22 26.99 -4.62
CA ASN A 225 10.11 28.09 -4.24
C ASN A 225 10.61 28.03 -2.78
N SER A 226 10.18 27.02 -2.03
CA SER A 226 10.63 26.73 -0.67
C SER A 226 10.71 25.22 -0.48
N ALA A 227 11.65 24.76 0.35
CA ALA A 227 11.77 23.36 0.67
C ALA A 227 10.54 22.89 1.47
N VAL A 228 9.86 21.88 0.95
CA VAL A 228 8.85 21.10 1.69
C VAL A 228 9.36 19.69 1.74
N VAL A 229 9.51 19.17 2.95
CA VAL A 229 10.00 17.80 3.13
C VAL A 229 8.81 16.86 3.01
N LEU A 230 8.99 15.81 2.21
CA LEU A 230 8.00 14.74 2.13
C LEU A 230 7.93 13.98 3.46
N PRO A 231 6.75 13.48 3.85
CA PRO A 231 6.63 12.59 5.00
C PRO A 231 7.44 11.32 4.77
N VAL A 232 7.94 10.71 5.84
CA VAL A 232 8.63 9.41 5.75
C VAL A 232 7.76 8.36 5.07
N SER A 233 8.34 7.64 4.12
CA SER A 233 7.74 6.45 3.54
C SER A 233 8.22 5.23 4.31
N LEU A 234 7.36 4.68 5.16
CA LEU A 234 7.57 3.37 5.76
C LEU A 234 7.49 2.31 4.63
N LEU A 235 8.61 1.63 4.35
CA LEU A 235 8.68 0.62 3.31
C LEU A 235 7.90 -0.64 3.71
N HIS A 236 8.11 -1.12 4.93
CA HIS A 236 7.38 -2.25 5.50
C HIS A 236 7.39 -2.22 7.02
N PHE A 237 6.40 -2.85 7.63
CA PHE A 237 6.34 -3.18 9.06
C PHE A 237 5.87 -4.62 9.20
N ASN A 238 6.76 -5.47 9.68
CA ASN A 238 6.56 -6.91 9.79
C ASN A 238 6.77 -7.37 11.23
N GLY A 239 6.30 -8.56 11.52
CA GLY A 239 6.48 -9.18 12.83
C GLY A 239 6.54 -10.69 12.75
N ARG A 240 7.27 -11.28 13.69
CA ARG A 240 7.36 -12.74 13.89
C ARG A 240 7.26 -13.07 15.37
N SER A 241 6.51 -14.12 15.69
CA SER A 241 6.43 -14.65 17.05
C SER A 241 7.48 -15.75 17.23
N ASN A 242 8.22 -15.69 18.34
CA ASN A 242 9.20 -16.71 18.74
C ASN A 242 8.71 -17.52 19.96
N GLY A 243 7.39 -17.51 20.24
CA GLY A 243 6.78 -18.21 21.36
C GLY A 243 6.81 -17.43 22.68
N SER A 244 7.98 -16.98 23.13
CA SER A 244 8.13 -16.19 24.38
C SER A 244 8.27 -14.68 24.15
N SER A 245 8.46 -14.26 22.90
CA SER A 245 8.57 -12.86 22.51
C SER A 245 8.08 -12.66 21.08
N ASN A 246 7.72 -11.42 20.75
CA ASN A 246 7.39 -11.00 19.40
C ASN A 246 8.48 -10.06 18.89
N LEU A 247 9.13 -10.41 17.78
CA LEU A 247 10.10 -9.56 17.11
C LEU A 247 9.40 -8.78 15.99
N LEU A 248 9.46 -7.46 16.07
CA LEU A 248 8.94 -6.52 15.10
C LEU A 248 10.12 -5.92 14.33
N SER A 249 9.94 -5.70 13.04
CA SER A 249 10.96 -5.12 12.17
C SER A 249 10.33 -4.20 11.14
N TRP A 250 10.95 -3.05 10.89
CA TRP A 250 10.54 -2.14 9.84
C TRP A 250 11.71 -1.57 9.08
N ALA A 251 11.40 -1.11 7.87
CA ALA A 251 12.30 -0.31 7.08
C ALA A 251 11.59 0.97 6.63
N ALA A 252 12.36 2.03 6.51
CA ALA A 252 11.88 3.33 6.08
C ALA A 252 12.86 3.99 5.12
N GLU A 253 12.32 4.87 4.26
CA GLU A 253 13.10 5.74 3.40
C GLU A 253 12.76 7.20 3.68
N ASN A 254 13.73 8.07 3.38
CA ASN A 254 13.62 9.52 3.49
C ASN A 254 13.28 10.01 4.91
N GLU A 255 14.06 9.59 5.92
CA GLU A 255 13.92 10.02 7.32
C GLU A 255 14.25 11.49 7.60
N THR A 256 14.31 12.35 6.59
CA THR A 256 14.82 13.72 6.68
C THR A 256 14.01 14.62 7.62
N ASN A 257 12.74 14.29 7.86
CA ASN A 257 11.85 15.01 8.78
C ASN A 257 11.27 14.12 9.89
N LEU A 258 11.91 12.99 10.17
CA LEU A 258 11.42 12.08 11.17
C LEU A 258 12.04 12.35 12.54
N SER A 259 11.19 12.45 13.57
CA SER A 259 11.66 12.47 14.95
C SER A 259 11.93 11.05 15.43
N ARG A 260 10.89 10.20 15.40
CA ARG A 260 10.93 8.88 16.04
C ARG A 260 9.83 7.95 15.55
N TYR A 261 10.01 6.68 15.82
CA TYR A 261 9.01 5.63 15.73
C TYR A 261 8.49 5.31 17.12
N GLU A 262 7.17 5.23 17.27
CA GLU A 262 6.47 4.74 18.46
C GLU A 262 5.84 3.39 18.11
N LEU A 263 6.41 2.30 18.60
CA LEU A 263 5.81 0.97 18.47
C LEU A 263 4.64 0.87 19.43
N GLN A 264 3.45 0.61 18.88
CA GLN A 264 2.23 0.47 19.64
C GLN A 264 1.71 -0.95 19.59
N ARG A 265 1.15 -1.39 20.72
CA ARG A 265 0.58 -2.71 20.94
C ARG A 265 -0.84 -2.61 21.45
N SER A 266 -1.69 -3.55 21.06
CA SER A 266 -3.06 -3.73 21.53
C SER A 266 -3.37 -5.21 21.74
N GLU A 267 -4.20 -5.53 22.73
CA GLU A 267 -4.71 -6.89 22.97
C GLU A 267 -6.08 -7.12 22.30
N ASN A 268 -6.80 -6.05 21.94
CA ASN A 268 -8.12 -6.12 21.33
C ASN A 268 -8.17 -5.53 19.90
N GLY A 269 -7.05 -4.99 19.41
CA GLY A 269 -6.94 -4.38 18.09
C GLY A 269 -7.57 -2.99 17.97
N ARG A 270 -8.02 -2.39 19.08
CA ARG A 270 -8.66 -1.07 19.14
C ARG A 270 -7.86 -0.11 20.03
N ASP A 271 -7.55 -0.55 21.24
CA ASP A 271 -6.87 0.26 22.24
C ASP A 271 -5.36 0.00 22.17
N PHE A 272 -4.64 0.94 21.57
CA PHE A 272 -3.20 0.83 21.34
C PHE A 272 -2.41 1.66 22.34
N THR A 273 -1.44 1.01 23.00
CA THR A 273 -0.50 1.66 23.92
C THR A 273 0.91 1.60 23.34
N THR A 274 1.68 2.69 23.47
CA THR A 274 3.09 2.71 23.08
C THR A 274 3.90 1.84 24.04
N ILE A 275 4.64 0.87 23.49
CA ILE A 275 5.50 -0.06 24.25
C ILE A 275 6.99 0.21 24.02
N GLY A 276 7.32 0.92 22.95
CA GLY A 276 8.70 1.23 22.61
C GLY A 276 8.80 2.47 21.75
N THR A 277 9.92 3.18 21.90
CA THR A 277 10.25 4.34 21.08
C THR A 277 11.66 4.18 20.53
N THR A 278 11.80 4.42 19.22
CA THR A 278 13.09 4.35 18.53
C THR A 278 13.28 5.64 17.76
N ASN A 279 14.33 6.39 18.07
CA ASN A 279 14.65 7.61 17.32
C ASN A 279 15.02 7.25 15.89
N ALA A 280 14.64 8.11 14.96
CA ALA A 280 15.12 8.03 13.59
C ALA A 280 16.61 8.37 13.55
N THR A 281 17.43 7.51 12.93
CA THR A 281 18.90 7.68 12.88
C THR A 281 19.44 7.76 11.45
N GLY A 282 18.57 7.75 10.44
CA GLY A 282 18.92 7.54 9.04
C GLY A 282 19.18 6.07 8.69
N SER A 283 18.98 5.13 9.63
CA SER A 283 19.08 3.71 9.33
C SER A 283 17.95 3.26 8.40
N ARG A 284 18.24 2.38 7.45
CA ARG A 284 17.20 1.78 6.59
C ARG A 284 16.38 0.71 7.31
N ASN A 285 16.91 0.10 8.37
CA ASN A 285 16.30 -1.04 9.05
C ASN A 285 16.30 -0.85 10.56
N TYR A 286 15.19 -1.20 11.18
CA TYR A 286 14.98 -1.16 12.62
C TYR A 286 14.29 -2.43 13.10
N SER A 287 14.47 -2.74 14.38
CA SER A 287 13.76 -3.83 15.02
C SER A 287 13.49 -3.55 16.49
N TYR A 288 12.47 -4.22 17.01
CA TYR A 288 12.09 -4.16 18.41
C TYR A 288 11.57 -5.53 18.86
N THR A 289 12.07 -6.02 20.00
CA THR A 289 11.60 -7.28 20.58
C THR A 289 10.68 -6.98 21.76
N ASP A 290 9.40 -7.32 21.63
CA ASP A 290 8.45 -7.31 22.73
C ASP A 290 8.51 -8.65 23.48
N ALA A 291 9.21 -8.65 24.61
CA ALA A 291 9.33 -9.81 25.51
C ALA A 291 8.22 -9.86 26.58
N ASN A 292 7.43 -8.79 26.74
CA ASN A 292 6.43 -8.67 27.79
C ASN A 292 5.04 -9.06 27.26
N ILE A 293 4.95 -10.23 26.65
CA ILE A 293 3.72 -10.76 26.04
C ILE A 293 3.09 -11.79 26.97
N THR A 294 1.80 -11.64 27.31
CA THR A 294 1.08 -12.55 28.22
C THR A 294 -0.32 -12.93 27.75
N ALA A 295 -0.93 -12.14 26.86
CA ALA A 295 -2.19 -12.47 26.20
C ALA A 295 -1.98 -13.52 25.09
N ALA A 296 -3.05 -14.17 24.68
CA ALA A 296 -2.99 -15.17 23.59
C ALA A 296 -2.71 -14.53 22.22
N LEU A 297 -3.02 -13.23 22.07
CA LEU A 297 -2.96 -12.53 20.81
C LEU A 297 -2.59 -11.07 21.03
N TYR A 298 -1.80 -10.53 20.10
CA TYR A 298 -1.40 -9.14 20.07
C TYR A 298 -1.53 -8.54 18.67
N PHE A 299 -1.86 -7.26 18.64
CA PHE A 299 -1.89 -6.43 17.45
C PHE A 299 -0.84 -5.34 17.61
N TYR A 300 0.01 -5.16 16.61
CA TYR A 300 1.05 -4.16 16.60
C TYR A 300 0.84 -3.19 15.46
N ARG A 301 1.16 -1.93 15.68
CA ARG A 301 1.32 -0.93 14.61
C ARG A 301 2.48 -0.02 14.95
N LEU A 302 3.09 0.52 13.93
CA LEU A 302 4.09 1.57 14.07
C LEU A 302 3.42 2.92 13.90
N LYS A 303 3.67 3.83 14.82
CA LYS A 303 3.33 5.25 14.67
C LYS A 303 4.62 6.00 14.34
N THR A 304 4.66 6.58 13.16
CA THR A 304 5.79 7.34 12.64
C THR A 304 5.52 8.81 12.97
N VAL A 305 6.39 9.45 13.77
CA VAL A 305 6.21 10.82 14.27
C VAL A 305 7.26 11.74 13.67
N ASP A 306 6.81 12.74 12.93
CA ASP A 306 7.65 13.73 12.28
C ASP A 306 8.14 14.80 13.30
N ILE A 307 9.17 15.58 12.95
CA ILE A 307 9.75 16.62 13.82
C ILE A 307 8.72 17.70 14.21
N ASP A 308 7.73 17.95 13.34
CA ASP A 308 6.63 18.88 13.58
C ASP A 308 5.51 18.32 14.49
N GLY A 309 5.65 17.07 14.94
CA GLY A 309 4.67 16.37 15.78
C GLY A 309 3.51 15.72 15.04
N SER A 310 3.42 15.90 13.72
CA SER A 310 2.48 15.13 12.90
C SER A 310 2.85 13.64 12.89
N TYR A 311 1.88 12.78 12.60
CA TYR A 311 2.13 11.34 12.63
C TYR A 311 1.31 10.55 11.61
N THR A 312 1.83 9.40 11.23
CA THR A 312 1.14 8.38 10.42
C THR A 312 1.22 7.02 11.10
N TYR A 313 0.30 6.12 10.74
CA TYR A 313 0.30 4.74 11.23
C TYR A 313 0.62 3.76 10.11
N SER A 314 1.37 2.71 10.43
CA SER A 314 1.50 1.53 9.57
C SER A 314 0.19 0.73 9.51
N ALA A 315 0.16 -0.25 8.62
CA ALA A 315 -0.78 -1.37 8.76
C ALA A 315 -0.58 -2.10 10.10
N VAL A 316 -1.64 -2.77 10.56
CA VAL A 316 -1.61 -3.55 11.81
C VAL A 316 -1.10 -4.96 11.53
N VAL A 317 -0.07 -5.38 12.27
CA VAL A 317 0.44 -6.75 12.27
C VAL A 317 -0.17 -7.52 13.43
N LYS A 318 -0.76 -8.68 13.14
CA LYS A 318 -1.33 -9.58 14.14
C LYS A 318 -0.33 -10.69 14.46
N LEU A 319 0.04 -10.85 15.73
CA LEU A 319 0.94 -11.91 16.20
C LEU A 319 0.33 -12.66 17.37
N ASN A 320 0.61 -13.95 17.45
CA ASN A 320 0.24 -14.76 18.60
C ASN A 320 1.12 -14.40 19.80
N GLY A 321 0.55 -14.44 21.00
CA GLY A 321 1.32 -14.38 22.24
C GLY A 321 1.78 -15.77 22.69
N PRO A 322 2.30 -15.90 23.93
CA PRO A 322 2.83 -17.15 24.41
C PRO A 322 1.73 -18.18 24.62
N VAL A 323 2.02 -19.41 24.21
CA VAL A 323 1.21 -20.57 24.55
C VAL A 323 1.47 -20.90 26.03
N LYS A 324 0.46 -20.76 26.88
CA LYS A 324 0.61 -21.04 28.32
C LYS A 324 0.38 -22.52 28.67
N ASN A 325 -0.51 -23.18 27.93
CA ASN A 325 -0.93 -24.55 28.21
C ASN A 325 -0.80 -25.38 26.94
N LEU A 326 -0.51 -26.67 27.12
CA LEU A 326 -0.53 -27.63 26.03
C LEU A 326 -1.96 -27.72 25.47
N GLN A 327 -2.14 -27.45 24.18
CA GLN A 327 -3.42 -27.57 23.50
C GLN A 327 -3.29 -28.49 22.29
N LEU A 328 -4.31 -29.31 22.08
CA LEU A 328 -4.38 -30.29 21.01
C LEU A 328 -5.66 -30.03 20.21
N THR A 329 -5.54 -29.80 18.91
CA THR A 329 -6.69 -29.74 17.99
C THR A 329 -6.41 -30.58 16.75
N ALA A 330 -7.46 -31.05 16.08
CA ALA A 330 -7.34 -31.84 14.87
C ALA A 330 -8.34 -31.39 13.81
N THR A 331 -7.88 -31.30 12.57
CA THR A 331 -8.67 -30.83 11.42
C THR A 331 -8.36 -31.65 10.16
N PRO A 332 -9.36 -32.05 9.36
CA PRO A 332 -10.80 -31.93 9.65
C PRO A 332 -11.24 -32.91 10.74
N ASN A 333 -12.40 -32.64 11.36
CA ASN A 333 -13.08 -33.56 12.27
C ASN A 333 -14.60 -33.42 12.03
N PRO A 334 -15.28 -34.38 11.34
CA PRO A 334 -14.78 -35.73 11.00
C PRO A 334 -13.60 -35.77 10.02
N PHE A 335 -12.72 -36.76 10.16
CA PHE A 335 -11.53 -36.94 9.32
C PHE A 335 -11.69 -38.10 8.31
N GLY A 336 -11.05 -37.96 7.16
CA GLY A 336 -10.95 -38.97 6.09
C GLY A 336 -9.65 -39.79 6.21
N ASN A 337 -8.84 -39.82 5.16
CA ASN A 337 -7.58 -40.59 5.13
C ASN A 337 -6.38 -39.90 5.78
N VAL A 338 -6.48 -38.58 5.94
CA VAL A 338 -5.47 -37.73 6.58
C VAL A 338 -6.12 -36.85 7.64
N MET A 339 -5.37 -36.55 8.69
CA MET A 339 -5.77 -35.62 9.73
C MET A 339 -4.59 -34.74 10.13
N ARG A 340 -4.77 -33.43 10.07
CA ARG A 340 -3.78 -32.47 10.56
C ARG A 340 -4.02 -32.22 12.04
N VAL A 341 -3.00 -32.48 12.84
CA VAL A 341 -2.99 -32.27 14.28
C VAL A 341 -2.20 -31.01 14.58
N ASN A 342 -2.84 -30.00 15.18
CA ASN A 342 -2.16 -28.79 15.64
C ASN A 342 -1.95 -28.86 17.16
N ILE A 343 -0.70 -28.71 17.57
CA ILE A 343 -0.26 -28.81 18.96
C ILE A 343 0.35 -27.48 19.37
N ALA A 344 -0.32 -26.74 20.25
CA ALA A 344 0.27 -25.57 20.87
C ALA A 344 1.02 -26.02 22.12
N SER A 345 2.34 -25.85 22.16
CA SER A 345 3.18 -26.23 23.30
C SER A 345 3.80 -25.00 23.97
N PRO A 346 3.83 -24.93 25.32
CA PRO A 346 4.48 -23.82 26.03
C PRO A 346 6.01 -23.86 25.94
N ALA A 347 6.61 -25.03 25.69
CA ALA A 347 8.05 -25.22 25.67
C ALA A 347 8.46 -26.26 24.63
N LYS A 348 9.77 -26.32 24.37
CA LYS A 348 10.36 -27.41 23.61
C LYS A 348 10.36 -28.68 24.48
N GLU A 349 9.66 -29.72 24.06
CA GLU A 349 9.61 -31.00 24.78
C GLU A 349 9.36 -32.17 23.82
N THR A 350 9.71 -33.37 24.25
CA THR A 350 9.32 -34.60 23.53
C THR A 350 7.98 -35.08 24.08
N ALA A 351 7.06 -35.39 23.18
CA ALA A 351 5.75 -35.93 23.51
C ALA A 351 5.43 -37.16 22.65
N THR A 352 4.47 -37.96 23.11
CA THR A 352 3.93 -39.09 22.39
C THR A 352 2.51 -38.75 21.96
N LEU A 353 2.28 -38.74 20.65
CA LEU A 353 0.96 -38.60 20.03
C LEU A 353 0.43 -40.00 19.73
N ALA A 354 -0.75 -40.34 20.27
CA ALA A 354 -1.37 -41.64 20.10
C ALA A 354 -2.85 -41.52 19.74
N LEU A 355 -3.28 -42.23 18.70
CA LEU A 355 -4.68 -42.41 18.35
C LEU A 355 -5.15 -43.76 18.91
N THR A 356 -6.24 -43.76 19.68
CA THR A 356 -6.82 -44.97 20.27
C THR A 356 -8.29 -45.10 19.91
N ASP A 357 -8.81 -46.33 19.93
CA ASP A 357 -10.25 -46.55 19.94
C ASP A 357 -10.86 -46.29 21.35
N LEU A 358 -12.18 -46.45 21.48
CA LEU A 358 -12.90 -46.26 22.75
C LEU A 358 -12.55 -47.30 23.83
N SER A 359 -11.97 -48.45 23.46
CA SER A 359 -11.48 -49.45 24.41
C SER A 359 -10.08 -49.13 24.95
N GLY A 360 -9.43 -48.08 24.40
CA GLY A 360 -8.06 -47.69 24.73
C GLY A 360 -7.00 -48.44 23.92
N LYS A 361 -7.39 -49.27 22.94
CA LYS A 361 -6.44 -49.96 22.06
C LYS A 361 -5.73 -48.91 21.20
N ILE A 362 -4.40 -48.96 21.20
CA ILE A 362 -3.55 -48.07 20.41
C ILE A 362 -3.65 -48.47 18.94
N ILE A 363 -4.09 -47.54 18.11
CA ILE A 363 -4.20 -47.69 16.66
C ILE A 363 -2.96 -47.14 15.99
N LEU A 364 -2.50 -45.97 16.42
CA LEU A 364 -1.30 -45.32 15.92
C LEU A 364 -0.59 -44.62 17.08
N GLN A 365 0.74 -44.69 17.09
CA GLN A 365 1.56 -43.97 18.05
C GLN A 365 2.80 -43.39 17.37
N LYS A 366 3.14 -42.15 17.71
CA LYS A 366 4.30 -41.43 17.17
C LYS A 366 4.94 -40.57 18.26
N ASN A 367 6.26 -40.68 18.41
CA ASN A 367 7.02 -39.73 19.22
C ASN A 367 7.28 -38.47 18.41
N VAL A 368 7.07 -37.31 19.02
CA VAL A 368 7.12 -36.01 18.37
C VAL A 368 7.94 -35.06 19.23
N THR A 369 8.83 -34.30 18.60
CA THR A 369 9.56 -33.21 19.25
C THR A 369 8.79 -31.93 19.02
N LEU A 370 8.20 -31.38 20.06
CA LEU A 370 7.46 -30.12 20.02
C LEU A 370 8.44 -28.96 20.20
N LEU A 371 8.25 -27.89 19.44
CA LEU A 371 8.82 -26.58 19.72
C LEU A 371 7.83 -25.74 20.53
N ALA A 372 8.31 -24.71 21.22
CA ALA A 372 7.43 -23.72 21.81
C ALA A 372 6.61 -23.01 20.71
N GLY A 373 5.31 -22.81 20.95
CA GLY A 373 4.37 -22.30 19.95
C GLY A 373 3.55 -23.39 19.27
N VAL A 374 3.09 -23.13 18.04
CA VAL A 374 2.19 -24.03 17.30
C VAL A 374 3.01 -24.98 16.42
N ASN A 375 2.80 -26.27 16.62
CA ASN A 375 3.36 -27.37 15.84
C ASN A 375 2.24 -27.99 15.01
N ALA A 376 2.53 -28.40 13.78
CA ALA A 376 1.58 -29.11 12.94
C ALA A 376 2.16 -30.48 12.56
N ILE A 377 1.35 -31.52 12.74
CA ILE A 377 1.73 -32.91 12.48
C ILE A 377 0.64 -33.54 11.63
N GLU A 378 1.03 -34.12 10.51
CA GLU A 378 0.11 -34.90 9.69
C GLU A 378 0.08 -36.36 10.17
N LEU A 379 -1.13 -36.86 10.39
CA LEU A 379 -1.40 -38.27 10.59
C LEU A 379 -1.95 -38.84 9.29
N GLU A 380 -1.15 -39.72 8.68
CA GLU A 380 -1.45 -40.39 7.42
C GLU A 380 -1.83 -41.87 7.67
N LYS A 381 -2.22 -42.58 6.60
CA LYS A 381 -2.55 -44.02 6.61
C LYS A 381 -3.75 -44.37 7.50
N LEU A 382 -4.73 -43.47 7.58
CA LEU A 382 -5.96 -43.67 8.36
C LEU A 382 -7.10 -44.33 7.56
N GLN A 383 -6.81 -44.75 6.32
CA GLN A 383 -7.79 -45.31 5.38
C GLN A 383 -8.44 -46.62 5.85
N SER A 384 -7.69 -47.47 6.56
CA SER A 384 -8.17 -48.77 7.03
C SER A 384 -8.95 -48.70 8.33
N LEU A 385 -9.13 -47.50 8.89
CA LEU A 385 -9.89 -47.31 10.12
C LEU A 385 -11.39 -47.34 9.81
N ALA A 386 -12.12 -48.17 10.56
CA ALA A 386 -13.57 -48.19 10.51
C ALA A 386 -14.13 -46.81 10.88
N ALA A 387 -15.27 -46.43 10.29
CA ALA A 387 -15.98 -45.24 10.71
C ALA A 387 -16.39 -45.37 12.18
N GLY A 388 -16.21 -44.28 12.95
CA GLY A 388 -16.43 -44.33 14.38
C GLY A 388 -15.72 -43.23 15.15
N THR A 389 -15.82 -43.31 16.47
CA THR A 389 -15.19 -42.36 17.40
C THR A 389 -13.84 -42.90 17.86
N TYR A 390 -12.83 -42.05 17.79
CA TYR A 390 -11.48 -42.30 18.27
C TYR A 390 -11.05 -41.19 19.25
N ILE A 391 -10.05 -41.49 20.07
CA ILE A 391 -9.44 -40.54 21.00
C ILE A 391 -8.01 -40.27 20.56
N LEU A 392 -7.70 -39.00 20.29
CA LEU A 392 -6.35 -38.55 20.04
C LEU A 392 -5.76 -38.04 21.35
N ASN A 393 -4.68 -38.68 21.79
CA ASN A 393 -3.98 -38.40 23.03
C ASN A 393 -2.61 -37.80 22.72
N LEU A 394 -2.26 -36.73 23.40
CA LEU A 394 -0.91 -36.19 23.47
C LEU A 394 -0.41 -36.31 24.91
N MET A 395 0.68 -37.04 25.09
CA MET A 395 1.29 -37.28 26.39
C MET A 395 2.72 -36.73 26.38
N SER A 396 2.99 -35.75 27.22
CA SER A 396 4.35 -35.30 27.51
C SER A 396 4.79 -35.77 28.90
N ALA A 397 6.01 -35.43 29.32
CA ALA A 397 6.51 -35.81 30.64
C ALA A 397 5.67 -35.22 31.78
N THR A 398 4.96 -34.11 31.54
CA THR A 398 4.24 -33.36 32.57
C THR A 398 2.73 -33.25 32.31
N ASN A 399 2.28 -33.40 31.06
CA ASN A 399 0.90 -33.14 30.67
C ASN A 399 0.31 -34.28 29.83
N LYS A 400 -1.00 -34.50 29.99
CA LYS A 400 -1.80 -35.34 29.10
C LYS A 400 -3.01 -34.56 28.62
N VAL A 401 -3.15 -34.45 27.30
CA VAL A 401 -4.29 -33.79 26.65
C VAL A 401 -4.91 -34.76 25.67
N SER A 402 -6.23 -34.89 25.72
CA SER A 402 -6.97 -35.81 24.86
C SER A 402 -8.13 -35.08 24.17
N ILE A 403 -8.36 -35.36 22.89
CA ILE A 403 -9.52 -34.88 22.15
C ILE A 403 -10.24 -36.02 21.46
N ARG A 404 -11.56 -35.87 21.30
CA ARG A 404 -12.38 -36.80 20.53
C ARG A 404 -12.31 -36.43 19.04
N VAL A 405 -12.04 -37.41 18.20
CA VAL A 405 -12.04 -37.29 16.73
C VAL A 405 -12.93 -38.35 16.12
N ILE A 406 -13.61 -38.03 15.02
CA ILE A 406 -14.60 -38.88 14.37
C ILE A 406 -14.08 -39.25 12.99
N LYS A 407 -14.01 -40.54 12.66
CA LYS A 407 -13.75 -41.03 11.30
C LYS A 407 -15.07 -41.10 10.55
N SER A 408 -15.19 -40.39 9.43
CA SER A 408 -16.36 -40.53 8.55
C SER A 408 -16.26 -41.81 7.71
N LEU A 409 -17.41 -42.33 7.30
CA LEU A 409 -17.47 -43.18 6.10
C LEU A 409 -17.10 -42.27 4.93
N GLU A 410 -16.12 -42.67 4.13
CA GLU A 410 -15.82 -41.95 2.88
C GLU A 410 -17.00 -42.04 1.90
#